data_AF-A0A131Z9T1-F1
#
_entry.id   AF-A0A131Z9T1-F1
#
_cell.length_a   1.000
_cell.length_b   1.000
_cell.length_c   1.000
_cell.angle_alpha   90.00
_cell.angle_beta   90.00
_cell.angle_gamma   90.00
#
_symmetry.space_group_name_H-M   'P 1'
#
loop_
_entity.id
_entity.type
_entity.pdbx_description
1 polymer ?
#
loop_
_entity_poly.entity_id
_entity_poly.type
_entity_poly.pdbx_seq_one_letter_code
_entity_poly.pdbx_strand_id
1 'polypeptide(L)'
;IEAMTELFNVAVVALLLIAARQWCDANGNETANLTEPQPPVDLDCPTNNSFYEFFALNQNGWITEGNATPGDCSWYNVTNLNETEVEIDVGDNSAFGNECRFTHSSFNFQENDTMLSLIDVPRFAEAYRMVYSNGTCAVVVGVLWDQRHDKKPKSCEKGKSTDLELPNCDIGDGPLDPFFSKPCCYVNTTEQLNNSTRTPLFNPEKDKYYCSCGPSYSIYLSDIQKESVPLDCFQVYENMTRPKDEVSEAKSS
;
A
#
# COMPACT_ATOMS: atom_id res chain seq x y z
N ILE A 1 9.66 -14.70 -24.31
CA ILE A 1 9.37 -13.58 -23.37
C ILE A 1 8.90 -14.21 -22.06
N GLU A 2 9.71 -15.13 -21.52
CA GLU A 2 9.23 -16.18 -20.61
C GLU A 2 10.23 -16.49 -19.48
N ALA A 3 11.16 -15.56 -19.25
CA ALA A 3 12.23 -15.68 -18.24
C ALA A 3 12.46 -14.36 -17.48
N MET A 4 11.46 -13.46 -17.48
CA MET A 4 11.56 -12.13 -16.85
C MET A 4 10.71 -11.97 -15.58
N THR A 5 9.83 -12.93 -15.28
CA THR A 5 8.93 -12.89 -14.11
C THR A 5 9.55 -13.50 -12.84
N GLU A 6 10.69 -14.19 -12.92
CA GLU A 6 11.24 -14.97 -11.78
C GLU A 6 12.20 -14.20 -10.83
N LEU A 7 12.38 -12.89 -10.98
CA LEU A 7 13.39 -12.13 -10.23
C LEU A 7 12.86 -11.19 -9.14
N PHE A 8 11.55 -11.16 -8.88
CA PHE A 8 10.92 -10.36 -7.80
C PHE A 8 10.67 -11.12 -6.49
N ASN A 9 11.56 -12.04 -6.17
CA ASN A 9 11.46 -12.99 -5.06
C ASN A 9 12.65 -12.71 -4.10
N VAL A 10 12.60 -12.72 -2.75
CA VAL A 10 11.71 -13.46 -1.83
C VAL A 10 11.49 -12.76 -0.47
N ALA A 11 12.23 -11.75 -0.02
CA ALA A 11 11.99 -11.27 1.36
C ALA A 11 10.67 -10.51 1.50
N VAL A 12 10.53 -9.26 1.04
CA VAL A 12 9.29 -8.49 1.31
C VAL A 12 8.16 -8.87 0.36
N VAL A 13 8.45 -9.11 -0.92
CA VAL A 13 7.43 -9.54 -1.89
C VAL A 13 7.00 -10.98 -1.62
N ALA A 14 7.88 -11.93 -1.29
CA ALA A 14 7.39 -13.22 -0.80
C ALA A 14 6.93 -13.19 0.66
N LEU A 15 7.32 -12.26 1.54
CA LEU A 15 6.65 -12.12 2.86
C LEU A 15 5.22 -11.59 2.71
N LEU A 16 4.98 -10.65 1.80
CA LEU A 16 3.65 -10.14 1.47
C LEU A 16 2.83 -11.20 0.68
N LEU A 17 3.46 -11.95 -0.23
CA LEU A 17 2.80 -13.02 -1.01
C LEU A 17 2.67 -14.36 -0.25
N ILE A 18 3.53 -14.68 0.72
CA ILE A 18 3.40 -15.86 1.61
C ILE A 18 2.27 -15.61 2.62
N ALA A 19 2.11 -14.38 3.10
CA ALA A 19 0.91 -13.99 3.85
C ALA A 19 -0.35 -14.14 2.97
N ALA A 20 -0.30 -13.73 1.70
CA ALA A 20 -1.42 -13.91 0.77
C ALA A 20 -1.73 -15.40 0.45
N ARG A 21 -0.73 -16.28 0.45
CA ARG A 21 -0.93 -17.74 0.23
C ARG A 21 -1.41 -18.49 1.47
N GLN A 22 -0.90 -18.16 2.65
CA GLN A 22 -1.33 -18.82 3.89
C GLN A 22 -2.79 -18.55 4.24
N TRP A 23 -3.41 -17.55 3.64
CA TRP A 23 -4.75 -17.13 4.01
C TRP A 23 -5.84 -17.70 3.08
N CYS A 24 -5.49 -18.08 1.85
CA CYS A 24 -6.31 -18.99 1.03
C CYS A 24 -6.33 -20.44 1.57
N ASP A 25 -5.32 -20.85 2.34
CA ASP A 25 -5.20 -22.20 2.92
C ASP A 25 -5.86 -22.34 4.32
N ALA A 26 -6.73 -21.40 4.71
CA ALA A 26 -7.45 -21.49 5.99
C ALA A 26 -8.58 -22.54 6.01
N ASN A 27 -8.79 -23.30 4.93
CA ASN A 27 -9.49 -24.58 4.98
C ASN A 27 -8.45 -25.70 5.13
N GLY A 28 -8.23 -26.03 6.41
CA GLY A 28 -7.16 -26.87 6.90
C GLY A 28 -6.84 -28.13 6.12
N ASN A 29 -5.53 -28.40 6.14
CA ASN A 29 -4.83 -29.66 5.88
C ASN A 29 -4.24 -29.78 4.47
N GLU A 30 -3.05 -29.20 4.26
CA GLU A 30 -1.90 -29.97 3.78
C GLU A 30 -0.58 -29.18 3.89
N THR A 31 0.47 -29.86 4.34
CA THR A 31 1.83 -29.33 4.44
C THR A 31 2.54 -29.65 3.12
N ALA A 32 2.54 -28.74 2.15
CA ALA A 32 3.19 -28.97 0.86
C ALA A 32 4.60 -28.36 0.80
N ASN A 33 5.57 -29.20 0.44
CA ASN A 33 6.98 -28.86 0.28
C ASN A 33 7.21 -27.80 -0.81
N LEU A 34 8.11 -26.85 -0.52
CA LEU A 34 8.51 -25.67 -1.31
C LEU A 34 9.25 -25.96 -2.65
N THR A 35 9.00 -27.09 -3.32
CA THR A 35 9.77 -27.46 -4.54
C THR A 35 8.92 -27.74 -5.78
N GLU A 36 7.60 -27.57 -5.73
CA GLU A 36 6.75 -27.70 -6.91
C GLU A 36 6.50 -26.35 -7.63
N PRO A 37 6.34 -26.37 -8.98
CA PRO A 37 5.90 -25.20 -9.75
C PRO A 37 4.62 -24.64 -9.13
N GLN A 38 4.56 -23.31 -8.99
CA GLN A 38 3.41 -22.63 -8.41
C GLN A 38 2.13 -23.05 -9.16
N PRO A 39 1.14 -23.66 -8.48
CA PRO A 39 -0.13 -23.92 -9.13
C PRO A 39 -0.78 -22.58 -9.52
N PRO A 40 -1.51 -22.54 -10.64
CA PRO A 40 -2.26 -21.35 -11.04
C PRO A 40 -3.17 -20.91 -9.89
N VAL A 41 -3.20 -19.61 -9.63
CA VAL A 41 -4.10 -18.98 -8.66
C VAL A 41 -5.51 -19.46 -8.97
N ASP A 42 -6.20 -20.02 -7.98
CA ASP A 42 -7.56 -20.49 -8.14
C ASP A 42 -8.48 -19.29 -8.44
N LEU A 43 -9.03 -19.26 -9.64
CA LEU A 43 -9.75 -18.12 -10.23
C LEU A 43 -11.20 -18.00 -9.72
N ASP A 44 -11.67 -18.94 -8.88
CA ASP A 44 -13.08 -19.06 -8.48
C ASP A 44 -13.37 -18.55 -7.04
N CYS A 45 -12.51 -17.72 -6.46
CA CYS A 45 -12.80 -17.03 -5.21
C CYS A 45 -13.53 -15.71 -5.49
N PRO A 46 -14.85 -15.57 -5.24
CA PRO A 46 -15.52 -14.28 -5.28
C PRO A 46 -14.83 -13.37 -4.26
N THR A 47 -14.23 -12.28 -4.75
CA THR A 47 -13.49 -11.35 -3.90
C THR A 47 -14.47 -10.53 -3.08
N ASN A 48 -14.66 -10.97 -1.82
CA ASN A 48 -15.29 -10.20 -0.76
C ASN A 48 -14.34 -9.08 -0.28
N ASN A 49 -13.75 -8.33 -1.21
CA ASN A 49 -12.83 -7.24 -0.94
C ASN A 49 -13.59 -5.92 -1.05
N SER A 50 -13.58 -5.14 0.02
CA SER A 50 -14.34 -3.89 0.09
C SER A 50 -13.91 -2.85 -0.95
N PHE A 51 -12.67 -2.88 -1.47
CA PHE A 51 -12.29 -2.02 -2.59
C PHE A 51 -13.00 -2.43 -3.88
N TYR A 52 -13.11 -3.72 -4.18
CA TYR A 52 -13.84 -4.20 -5.35
C TYR A 52 -15.29 -3.73 -5.30
N GLU A 53 -15.96 -3.96 -4.17
CA GLU A 53 -17.36 -3.53 -3.97
C GLU A 53 -17.52 -2.01 -4.09
N PHE A 54 -16.62 -1.25 -3.47
CA PHE A 54 -16.67 0.21 -3.52
C PHE A 54 -16.47 0.75 -4.95
N PHE A 55 -15.49 0.25 -5.69
CA PHE A 55 -15.19 0.70 -7.06
C PHE A 55 -16.21 0.20 -8.08
N ALA A 56 -16.86 -0.95 -7.83
CA ALA A 56 -17.98 -1.41 -8.65
C ALA A 56 -19.17 -0.44 -8.59
N LEU A 57 -19.39 0.20 -7.43
CA LEU A 57 -20.42 1.21 -7.22
C LEU A 57 -19.98 2.63 -7.63
N ASN A 58 -18.68 2.93 -7.47
CA ASN A 58 -18.13 4.27 -7.64
C ASN A 58 -16.92 4.22 -8.58
N GLN A 59 -17.17 4.16 -9.89
CA GLN A 59 -16.08 4.10 -10.88
C GLN A 59 -15.30 5.41 -10.98
N ASN A 60 -15.84 6.52 -10.51
CA ASN A 60 -15.15 7.80 -10.44
C ASN A 60 -15.55 8.53 -9.17
N GLY A 61 -14.68 9.41 -8.72
CA GLY A 61 -14.92 10.19 -7.52
C GLY A 61 -13.74 11.03 -7.10
N TRP A 62 -13.72 11.37 -5.83
CA TRP A 62 -12.82 12.37 -5.27
C TRP A 62 -12.00 11.80 -4.13
N ILE A 63 -10.79 12.32 -3.96
CA ILE A 63 -9.90 11.97 -2.84
C ILE A 63 -9.71 13.24 -2.01
N THR A 64 -9.81 13.09 -0.68
CA THR A 64 -9.54 14.19 0.24
C THR A 64 -8.96 13.68 1.56
N GLU A 65 -8.55 14.61 2.41
CA GLU A 65 -8.06 14.38 3.77
C GLU A 65 -8.91 15.17 4.77
N GLY A 66 -9.25 14.54 5.90
CA GLY A 66 -10.05 15.18 6.94
C GLY A 66 -11.43 15.60 6.44
N ASN A 67 -11.85 16.83 6.76
CA ASN A 67 -13.14 17.39 6.35
C ASN A 67 -12.98 18.41 5.20
N ALA A 68 -11.87 18.36 4.46
CA ALA A 68 -11.64 19.29 3.36
C ALA A 68 -12.51 18.91 2.16
N THR A 69 -13.11 19.91 1.50
CA THR A 69 -13.69 19.71 0.17
C THR A 69 -12.57 19.33 -0.80
N PRO A 70 -12.71 18.23 -1.57
CA PRO A 70 -11.72 17.84 -2.57
C PRO A 70 -11.40 18.98 -3.54
N GLY A 71 -10.12 19.14 -3.86
CA GLY A 71 -9.70 20.08 -4.91
C GLY A 71 -10.02 19.56 -6.31
N ASP A 72 -10.02 20.44 -7.31
CA ASP A 72 -10.38 20.10 -8.69
C ASP A 72 -9.45 19.06 -9.35
N CYS A 73 -8.22 18.91 -8.83
CA CYS A 73 -7.29 17.88 -9.29
C CYS A 73 -7.25 16.63 -8.40
N SER A 74 -8.00 16.56 -7.30
CA SER A 74 -7.94 15.44 -6.34
C SER A 74 -9.07 14.43 -6.61
N TRP A 75 -8.92 13.67 -7.69
CA TRP A 75 -9.92 12.74 -8.18
C TRP A 75 -9.33 11.35 -8.45
N TYR A 76 -10.19 10.35 -8.55
CA TYR A 76 -9.83 9.02 -9.07
C TYR A 76 -10.80 8.59 -10.16
N ASN A 77 -10.30 7.78 -11.08
CA ASN A 77 -11.09 7.17 -12.15
C ASN A 77 -10.65 5.73 -12.37
N VAL A 78 -11.55 4.78 -12.16
CA VAL A 78 -11.35 3.36 -12.38
C VAL A 78 -11.39 3.09 -13.88
N THR A 79 -10.28 2.60 -14.42
CA THR A 79 -10.12 2.32 -15.85
C THR A 79 -10.30 0.84 -16.19
N ASN A 80 -9.96 -0.04 -15.25
CA ASN A 80 -10.20 -1.47 -15.30
C ASN A 80 -10.57 -1.96 -13.89
N LEU A 81 -11.52 -2.89 -13.79
CA LEU A 81 -11.92 -3.53 -12.54
C LEU A 81 -12.36 -4.95 -12.84
N ASN A 82 -11.67 -5.91 -12.25
CA ASN A 82 -12.08 -7.31 -12.25
C ASN A 82 -11.97 -7.88 -10.83
N GLU A 83 -12.30 -9.15 -10.64
CA GLU A 83 -12.32 -9.77 -9.31
C GLU A 83 -10.94 -9.82 -8.65
N THR A 84 -9.85 -9.75 -9.41
CA THR A 84 -8.49 -9.87 -8.86
C THR A 84 -7.72 -8.56 -8.78
N GLU A 85 -8.08 -7.56 -9.59
CA GLU A 85 -7.31 -6.33 -9.71
C GLU A 85 -8.18 -5.11 -10.04
N VAL A 86 -7.61 -3.93 -9.79
CA VAL A 86 -8.13 -2.64 -10.22
C VAL A 86 -7.02 -1.80 -10.85
N GLU A 87 -7.35 -1.12 -11.94
CA GLU A 87 -6.52 -0.06 -12.52
C GLU A 87 -7.21 1.29 -12.31
N ILE A 88 -6.47 2.26 -11.79
CA ILE A 88 -7.01 3.55 -11.38
C ILE A 88 -6.08 4.66 -11.89
N ASP A 89 -6.69 5.67 -12.51
CA ASP A 89 -6.05 6.97 -12.72
C ASP A 89 -6.31 7.85 -11.50
N VAL A 90 -5.26 8.38 -10.88
CA VAL A 90 -5.35 9.30 -9.74
C VAL A 90 -4.86 10.67 -10.16
N GLY A 91 -5.72 11.68 -10.05
CA GLY A 91 -5.38 13.07 -10.27
C GLY A 91 -4.63 13.68 -9.09
N ASP A 92 -3.63 14.53 -9.39
CA ASP A 92 -3.03 15.45 -8.42
C ASP A 92 -2.58 16.76 -9.11
N ASN A 93 -2.41 17.80 -8.32
CA ASN A 93 -1.84 19.07 -8.77
C ASN A 93 -0.38 18.86 -9.21
N SER A 94 -0.04 19.31 -10.42
CA SER A 94 1.35 19.35 -10.86
C SER A 94 2.19 20.21 -9.90
N ALA A 95 3.34 19.69 -9.46
CA ALA A 95 4.32 20.48 -8.72
C ALA A 95 4.89 21.68 -9.51
N PHE A 96 4.58 21.78 -10.81
CA PHE A 96 5.16 22.76 -11.74
C PHE A 96 4.12 23.63 -12.47
N GLY A 97 2.84 23.65 -12.07
CA GLY A 97 1.83 24.53 -12.69
C GLY A 97 0.38 24.29 -12.26
N ASN A 98 -0.56 25.03 -12.86
CA ASN A 98 -2.02 24.96 -12.61
C ASN A 98 -2.74 23.80 -13.34
N GLU A 99 -2.00 22.83 -13.89
CA GLU A 99 -2.57 21.72 -14.64
C GLU A 99 -2.69 20.48 -13.75
N CYS A 100 -3.86 19.85 -13.76
CA CYS A 100 -4.03 18.54 -13.16
C CYS A 100 -3.21 17.52 -13.96
N ARG A 101 -2.39 16.74 -13.26
CA ARG A 101 -1.74 15.55 -13.80
C ARG A 101 -2.41 14.33 -13.21
N PHE A 102 -2.23 13.19 -13.86
CA PHE A 102 -2.66 11.93 -13.31
C PHE A 102 -1.54 10.90 -13.34
N THR A 103 -1.60 9.98 -12.39
CA THR A 103 -0.78 8.77 -12.36
C THR A 103 -1.72 7.59 -12.58
N HIS A 104 -1.33 6.68 -13.48
CA HIS A 104 -2.03 5.43 -13.68
C HIS A 104 -1.37 4.34 -12.81
N SER A 105 -2.17 3.65 -12.00
CA SER A 105 -1.71 2.62 -11.08
C SER A 105 -2.56 1.35 -11.20
N SER A 106 -1.91 0.19 -11.10
CA SER A 106 -2.57 -1.12 -11.05
C SER A 106 -2.33 -1.76 -9.69
N PHE A 107 -3.41 -2.25 -9.07
CA PHE A 107 -3.41 -2.88 -7.75
C PHE A 107 -4.08 -4.24 -7.81
N ASN A 108 -3.45 -5.24 -7.20
CA ASN A 108 -4.07 -6.54 -6.97
C ASN A 108 -4.82 -6.53 -5.64
N PHE A 109 -6.04 -7.04 -5.62
CA PHE A 109 -6.79 -7.24 -4.38
C PHE A 109 -6.13 -8.33 -3.54
N GLN A 110 -6.13 -8.09 -2.23
CA GLN A 110 -5.59 -8.97 -1.20
C GLN A 110 -6.67 -9.15 -0.13
N GLU A 111 -6.40 -10.01 0.83
CA GLU A 111 -7.28 -10.19 1.98
C GLU A 111 -7.29 -8.98 2.93
N ASN A 112 -8.21 -8.99 3.91
CA ASN A 112 -8.43 -7.91 4.87
C ASN A 112 -8.59 -6.56 4.16
N ASP A 113 -9.43 -6.54 3.12
CA ASP A 113 -9.79 -5.34 2.36
C ASP A 113 -8.56 -4.53 1.92
N THR A 114 -7.51 -5.23 1.49
CA THR A 114 -6.23 -4.65 1.11
C THR A 114 -6.07 -4.71 -0.42
N MET A 115 -5.34 -3.76 -1.00
CA MET A 115 -4.88 -3.78 -2.38
C MET A 115 -3.40 -3.39 -2.45
N LEU A 116 -2.65 -4.02 -3.35
CA LEU A 116 -1.19 -3.91 -3.42
C LEU A 116 -0.74 -3.65 -4.86
N SER A 117 0.11 -2.65 -5.03
CA SER A 117 0.86 -2.40 -6.25
C SER A 117 2.34 -2.65 -6.01
N LEU A 118 2.98 -3.35 -6.95
CA LEU A 118 4.42 -3.56 -6.99
C LEU A 118 4.94 -2.88 -8.25
N ILE A 119 5.76 -1.84 -8.08
CA ILE A 119 6.37 -1.11 -9.17
C ILE A 119 7.84 -1.52 -9.22
N ASP A 120 8.18 -2.31 -10.22
CA ASP A 120 9.52 -2.89 -10.35
C ASP A 120 10.59 -1.83 -10.64
N VAL A 121 10.20 -0.76 -11.34
CA VAL A 121 11.06 0.35 -11.74
C VAL A 121 10.23 1.63 -11.76
N PRO A 122 10.41 2.55 -10.80
CA PRO A 122 11.32 2.51 -9.65
C PRO A 122 10.80 1.60 -8.51
N ARG A 123 11.70 0.93 -7.79
CA ARG A 123 11.42 -0.16 -6.83
C ARG A 123 10.60 0.28 -5.62
N PHE A 124 9.30 0.44 -5.81
CA PHE A 124 8.33 0.87 -4.82
C PHE A 124 7.25 -0.20 -4.65
N ALA A 125 6.69 -0.28 -3.45
CA ALA A 125 5.47 -1.03 -3.19
C ALA A 125 4.47 -0.12 -2.49
N GLU A 126 3.24 -0.13 -2.96
CA GLU A 126 2.14 0.66 -2.40
C GLU A 126 1.07 -0.31 -1.89
N ALA A 127 0.79 -0.26 -0.59
CA ALA A 127 -0.25 -1.07 0.03
C ALA A 127 -1.34 -0.14 0.57
N TYR A 128 -2.59 -0.46 0.27
CA TYR A 128 -3.76 0.27 0.77
C TYR A 128 -4.71 -0.69 1.45
N ARG A 129 -5.28 -0.31 2.59
CA ARG A 129 -6.31 -1.06 3.30
C ARG A 129 -7.52 -0.17 3.54
N MET A 130 -8.71 -0.66 3.19
CA MET A 130 -9.95 0.02 3.50
C MET A 130 -10.30 -0.23 4.96
N VAL A 131 -10.43 0.83 5.76
CA VAL A 131 -10.75 0.72 7.19
C VAL A 131 -12.23 0.98 7.47
N TYR A 132 -12.92 1.59 6.51
CA TYR A 132 -14.34 1.87 6.59
C TYR A 132 -14.91 2.14 5.19
N SER A 133 -16.15 1.73 4.95
CA SER A 133 -16.93 2.14 3.78
C SER A 133 -18.42 2.13 4.11
N ASN A 134 -19.15 3.09 3.56
CA ASN A 134 -20.62 3.12 3.55
C ASN A 134 -21.20 3.01 2.13
N GLY A 135 -20.37 2.61 1.16
CA GLY A 135 -20.74 2.51 -0.26
C GLY A 135 -20.69 3.82 -1.04
N THR A 136 -20.74 4.99 -0.39
CA THR A 136 -20.58 6.31 -1.06
C THR A 136 -19.34 7.07 -0.62
N CYS A 137 -18.73 6.61 0.47
CA CYS A 137 -17.50 7.11 1.02
C CYS A 137 -16.71 5.95 1.65
N ALA A 138 -15.39 5.99 1.53
CA ALA A 138 -14.48 5.04 2.16
C ALA A 138 -13.29 5.75 2.80
N VAL A 139 -12.85 5.25 3.96
CA VAL A 139 -11.61 5.69 4.59
C VAL A 139 -10.55 4.62 4.33
N VAL A 140 -9.42 5.06 3.83
CA VAL A 140 -8.33 4.20 3.37
C VAL A 140 -7.05 4.59 4.08
N VAL A 141 -6.31 3.58 4.56
CA VAL A 141 -4.94 3.74 5.01
C VAL A 141 -4.00 3.27 3.90
N GLY A 142 -2.99 4.06 3.57
CA GLY A 142 -1.97 3.76 2.58
C GLY A 142 -0.59 3.70 3.21
N VAL A 143 0.27 2.82 2.72
CA VAL A 143 1.70 2.82 3.04
C VAL A 143 2.51 2.66 1.77
N LEU A 144 3.46 3.58 1.59
CA LEU A 144 4.49 3.48 0.58
C LEU A 144 5.75 2.86 1.19
N TRP A 145 6.26 1.85 0.49
CA TRP A 145 7.55 1.22 0.75
C TRP A 145 8.50 1.48 -0.39
N ASP A 146 9.75 1.80 -0.08
CA ASP A 146 10.77 2.03 -1.09
C ASP A 146 12.10 1.40 -0.75
N GLN A 147 12.78 0.92 -1.79
CA GLN A 147 14.13 0.37 -1.63
C GLN A 147 15.16 1.51 -1.56
N ARG A 148 15.99 1.50 -0.51
CA ARG A 148 16.99 2.54 -0.23
C ARG A 148 18.36 1.97 0.11
N HIS A 149 19.38 2.76 -0.18
CA HIS A 149 20.76 2.46 0.19
C HIS A 149 21.03 2.65 1.69
N ASP A 150 20.42 3.68 2.29
CA ASP A 150 20.52 4.00 3.72
C ASP A 150 19.15 3.88 4.43
N LYS A 151 19.18 3.89 5.76
CA LYS A 151 17.95 3.91 6.59
C LYS A 151 17.47 5.34 6.83
N LYS A 152 17.82 6.31 5.98
CA LYS A 152 17.47 7.70 6.27
C LYS A 152 16.05 8.02 5.77
N PRO A 153 15.33 8.91 6.45
CA PRO A 153 14.08 9.45 5.95
C PRO A 153 14.37 10.37 4.76
N LYS A 154 14.30 9.84 3.54
CA LYS A 154 14.06 10.68 2.37
C LYS A 154 12.64 11.19 2.48
N SER A 155 12.54 12.48 2.81
CA SER A 155 11.39 13.38 2.69
C SER A 155 10.03 12.65 2.54
N CYS A 156 9.63 11.92 3.58
CA CYS A 156 8.26 11.39 3.70
C CYS A 156 7.24 12.54 3.63
N GLU A 157 7.67 13.74 3.99
CA GLU A 157 7.08 15.02 3.61
C GLU A 157 8.04 15.72 2.64
N LYS A 158 7.53 16.28 1.53
CA LYS A 158 8.32 17.05 0.55
C LYS A 158 9.18 18.12 1.26
N GLY A 159 10.46 17.83 1.47
CA GLY A 159 11.45 18.79 1.94
C GLY A 159 11.80 18.76 3.43
N LYS A 160 12.51 17.71 3.87
CA LYS A 160 13.78 17.81 4.63
C LYS A 160 14.26 16.41 4.97
N SER A 161 15.40 16.02 4.40
CA SER A 161 16.16 14.89 4.93
C SER A 161 16.63 15.30 6.32
N THR A 162 16.17 14.62 7.36
CA THR A 162 16.81 14.71 8.67
C THR A 162 17.97 13.72 8.67
N ASP A 163 19.08 14.05 9.36
CA ASP A 163 20.22 13.13 9.53
C ASP A 163 19.92 11.97 10.50
N LEU A 164 18.64 11.78 10.85
CA LEU A 164 18.20 10.76 11.79
C LEU A 164 18.07 9.41 11.07
N GLU A 165 18.71 8.37 11.59
CA GLU A 165 18.48 7.01 11.10
C GLU A 165 17.11 6.51 11.54
N LEU A 166 16.34 5.92 10.61
CA LEU A 166 15.08 5.27 10.92
C LEU A 166 15.33 3.99 11.74
N PRO A 167 14.46 3.70 12.72
CA PRO A 167 14.56 2.47 13.49
C PRO A 167 14.32 1.26 12.59
N ASN A 168 14.79 0.09 13.05
CA ASN A 168 14.33 -1.16 12.46
C ASN A 168 12.84 -1.31 12.73
N CYS A 169 12.09 -1.78 11.75
CA CYS A 169 10.70 -2.15 11.96
C CYS A 169 10.63 -3.37 12.90
N ASP A 170 9.70 -3.35 13.86
CA ASP A 170 9.50 -4.45 14.81
C ASP A 170 8.81 -5.63 14.11
N ILE A 171 9.55 -6.73 13.88
CA ILE A 171 8.99 -7.98 13.37
C ILE A 171 8.51 -8.78 14.57
N GLY A 172 7.20 -8.90 14.76
CA GLY A 172 6.64 -9.91 15.66
C GLY A 172 6.78 -11.32 15.05
N ASP A 173 6.46 -12.37 15.81
CA ASP A 173 6.51 -13.76 15.34
C ASP A 173 5.43 -14.11 14.28
N GLY A 174 4.66 -13.12 13.81
CA GLY A 174 3.56 -13.27 12.85
C GLY A 174 3.91 -12.78 11.43
N PRO A 175 2.97 -12.92 10.48
CA PRO A 175 3.12 -12.35 9.14
C PRO A 175 3.36 -10.84 9.22
N LEU A 176 4.25 -10.32 8.36
CA LEU A 176 4.58 -8.89 8.32
C LEU A 176 3.35 -8.08 7.92
N ASP A 177 2.85 -7.24 8.84
CA ASP A 177 1.81 -6.25 8.53
C ASP A 177 2.46 -5.05 7.81
N PRO A 178 2.12 -4.74 6.55
CA PRO A 178 2.73 -3.62 5.85
C PRO A 178 2.35 -2.24 6.44
N PHE A 179 1.37 -2.19 7.36
CA PHE A 179 0.81 -0.98 7.95
C PHE A 179 1.45 -0.59 9.30
N PHE A 180 2.78 -0.47 9.35
CA PHE A 180 3.46 0.01 10.57
C PHE A 180 3.02 1.43 10.91
N SER A 181 2.71 1.65 12.18
CA SER A 181 2.25 2.96 12.68
C SER A 181 3.32 4.05 12.69
N LYS A 182 4.60 3.68 12.53
CA LYS A 182 5.74 4.60 12.56
C LYS A 182 6.66 4.33 11.35
N PRO A 183 7.34 5.36 10.83
CA PRO A 183 8.37 5.19 9.82
C PRO A 183 9.48 4.26 10.32
N CYS A 184 9.91 3.32 9.48
CA CYS A 184 10.90 2.33 9.86
C CYS A 184 11.56 1.71 8.62
N CYS A 185 12.65 0.96 8.80
CA CYS A 185 13.31 0.23 7.71
C CYS A 185 13.58 -1.24 8.05
N TYR A 186 13.49 -2.09 7.03
CA TYR A 186 13.95 -3.47 7.06
C TYR A 186 15.28 -3.62 6.34
N VAL A 187 16.20 -4.39 6.93
CA VAL A 187 17.41 -4.84 6.24
C VAL A 187 16.99 -5.93 5.25
N ASN A 188 17.33 -5.77 3.98
CA ASN A 188 17.16 -6.82 2.99
C ASN A 188 18.27 -7.87 3.16
N THR A 189 17.98 -8.93 3.93
CA THR A 189 18.91 -10.03 4.23
C THR A 189 18.82 -11.19 3.24
N THR A 190 18.10 -11.04 2.13
CA THR A 190 17.89 -12.13 1.16
C THR A 190 19.20 -12.54 0.49
N GLU A 191 19.64 -13.79 0.66
CA GLU A 191 20.86 -14.34 0.02
C GLU A 191 20.85 -14.22 -1.52
N GLN A 192 19.67 -14.14 -2.15
CA GLN A 192 19.53 -14.00 -3.60
C GLN A 192 20.14 -12.70 -4.17
N LEU A 193 20.21 -11.62 -3.37
CA LEU A 193 20.94 -10.40 -3.75
C LEU A 193 22.45 -10.61 -3.82
N ASN A 194 22.98 -11.61 -3.13
CA ASN A 194 24.40 -11.97 -3.19
C ASN A 194 24.76 -12.79 -4.43
N ASN A 195 23.79 -13.47 -5.04
CA ASN A 195 24.01 -14.36 -6.18
C ASN A 195 23.50 -13.81 -7.54
N SER A 196 22.86 -12.65 -7.57
CA SER A 196 22.43 -12.00 -8.82
C SER A 196 23.63 -11.53 -9.65
N THR A 197 23.88 -12.19 -10.78
CA THR A 197 25.00 -11.95 -11.71
C THR A 197 24.68 -10.99 -12.86
N ARG A 198 23.56 -10.23 -12.81
CA ARG A 198 23.19 -9.31 -13.90
C ARG A 198 23.95 -7.97 -13.82
N THR A 199 24.95 -7.88 -14.70
CA THR A 199 25.62 -6.73 -15.37
C THR A 199 26.13 -5.52 -14.55
N PRO A 200 27.41 -5.11 -14.66
CA PRO A 200 28.07 -4.16 -13.75
C PRO A 200 27.95 -2.67 -14.11
N LEU A 201 27.20 -2.29 -15.16
CA LEU A 201 27.21 -0.90 -15.65
C LEU A 201 26.33 0.07 -14.83
N PHE A 202 25.38 -0.46 -14.06
CA PHE A 202 24.59 0.27 -13.08
C PHE A 202 24.62 -0.53 -11.80
N ASN A 203 25.76 -0.50 -11.10
CA ASN A 203 25.88 -1.09 -9.78
C ASN A 203 25.62 0.02 -8.75
N PRO A 204 24.37 0.44 -8.49
CA PRO A 204 24.10 1.15 -7.25
C PRO A 204 24.39 0.12 -6.16
N GLU A 205 25.25 0.47 -5.23
CA GLU A 205 25.53 -0.36 -4.07
C GLU A 205 24.21 -0.95 -3.53
N LYS A 206 24.04 -2.27 -3.66
CA LYS A 206 22.83 -3.03 -3.38
C LYS A 206 21.98 -2.33 -2.32
N ASP A 207 20.88 -1.70 -2.72
CA ASP A 207 20.03 -0.96 -1.78
C ASP A 207 19.64 -1.91 -0.64
N LYS A 208 20.19 -1.64 0.54
CA LYS A 208 20.22 -2.59 1.67
C LYS A 208 18.94 -2.58 2.46
N TYR A 209 18.08 -1.59 2.24
CA TYR A 209 16.94 -1.34 3.09
C TYR A 209 15.64 -1.23 2.29
N TYR A 210 14.55 -1.72 2.86
CA TYR A 210 13.19 -1.34 2.47
C TYR A 210 12.64 -0.46 3.56
N CYS A 211 12.31 0.78 3.23
CA CYS A 211 11.86 1.76 4.21
C CYS A 211 10.41 2.11 3.97
N SER A 212 9.68 2.34 5.05
CA SER A 212 8.32 2.86 5.05
C SER A 212 8.30 4.25 5.67
N CYS A 213 7.46 5.12 5.13
CA CYS A 213 7.18 6.44 5.68
C CYS A 213 6.08 6.44 6.75
N GLY A 214 5.60 5.27 7.16
CA GLY A 214 4.41 5.13 8.00
C GLY A 214 3.12 5.27 7.20
N PRO A 215 1.96 5.23 7.89
CA PRO A 215 0.66 5.25 7.24
C PRO A 215 0.22 6.67 6.90
N SER A 216 -0.24 6.86 5.68
CA SER A 216 -1.08 8.00 5.29
C SER A 216 -2.54 7.57 5.28
N TYR A 217 -3.45 8.52 5.50
CA TYR A 217 -4.88 8.26 5.50
C TYR A 217 -5.53 9.16 4.47
N SER A 218 -6.50 8.63 3.73
CA SER A 218 -7.28 9.39 2.77
C SER A 218 -8.74 8.94 2.80
N ILE A 219 -9.61 9.82 2.31
CA ILE A 219 -11.04 9.58 2.17
C ILE A 219 -11.36 9.57 0.67
N TYR A 220 -11.93 8.48 0.21
CA TYR A 220 -12.47 8.31 -1.13
C TYR A 220 -13.96 8.64 -1.08
N LEU A 221 -14.39 9.56 -1.92
CA LEU A 221 -15.78 10.00 -2.04
C LEU A 221 -16.30 9.61 -3.40
N SER A 222 -17.56 9.15 -3.44
CA SER A 222 -18.34 9.10 -4.67
C SER A 222 -18.56 10.51 -5.23
N ASP A 223 -18.83 10.62 -6.53
CA ASP A 223 -19.05 11.92 -7.18
C ASP A 223 -20.21 12.73 -6.56
N ILE A 224 -21.26 12.05 -6.08
CA ILE A 224 -22.39 12.69 -5.39
C ILE A 224 -22.04 13.33 -4.04
N GLN A 225 -20.89 12.97 -3.44
CA GLN A 225 -20.42 13.49 -2.15
C GLN A 225 -19.32 14.55 -2.30
N LYS A 226 -19.04 15.05 -3.51
CA LYS A 226 -17.96 16.04 -3.75
C LYS A 226 -18.02 17.25 -2.82
N GLU A 227 -19.22 17.77 -2.56
CA GLU A 227 -19.40 19.04 -1.84
C GLU A 227 -19.06 18.94 -0.34
N SER A 228 -19.17 17.75 0.26
CA SER A 228 -18.93 17.57 1.70
C SER A 228 -18.63 16.13 2.08
N VAL A 229 -17.65 15.95 2.97
CA VAL A 229 -17.32 14.63 3.54
C VAL A 229 -18.45 14.17 4.47
N PRO A 230 -19.01 12.96 4.29
CA PRO A 230 -19.97 12.37 5.24
C PRO A 230 -19.41 12.30 6.66
N LEU A 231 -20.26 12.62 7.66
CA LEU A 231 -19.83 12.75 9.05
C LEU A 231 -19.22 11.45 9.62
N ASP A 232 -19.78 10.31 9.25
CA ASP A 232 -19.30 8.98 9.64
C ASP A 232 -17.88 8.71 9.11
N CYS A 233 -17.62 8.98 7.83
CA CYS A 233 -16.28 8.89 7.26
C CYS A 233 -15.28 9.83 7.93
N PHE A 234 -15.66 11.09 8.16
CA PHE A 234 -14.79 12.05 8.82
C PHE A 234 -14.43 11.62 10.25
N GLN A 235 -15.40 11.11 11.01
CA GLN A 235 -15.15 10.59 12.36
C GLN A 235 -14.19 9.41 12.38
N VAL A 236 -14.32 8.47 11.44
CA VAL A 236 -13.37 7.35 11.31
C VAL A 236 -11.98 7.88 10.96
N TYR A 237 -11.87 8.79 10.00
CA TYR A 237 -10.60 9.41 9.62
C TYR A 237 -9.92 10.08 10.82
N GLU A 238 -10.64 10.90 11.60
CA GLU A 238 -10.10 11.53 12.81
C GLU A 238 -9.63 10.51 13.84
N ASN A 239 -10.40 9.45 14.08
CA ASN A 239 -10.03 8.43 15.06
C ASN A 239 -8.76 7.67 14.67
N MET A 240 -8.53 7.48 13.37
CA MET A 240 -7.36 6.77 12.85
C MET A 240 -6.10 7.64 12.78
N THR A 241 -6.27 8.96 12.58
CA THR A 241 -5.16 9.91 12.44
C THR A 241 -4.69 10.54 13.76
N ARG A 242 -5.48 10.45 14.83
CA ARG A 242 -5.10 10.98 16.15
C ARG A 242 -3.89 10.26 16.74
N PRO A 243 -2.88 10.98 17.25
CA PRO A 243 -1.76 10.38 17.96
C PRO A 243 -2.25 9.56 19.17
N LYS A 244 -1.88 8.28 19.24
CA LYS A 244 -2.28 7.39 20.35
C LYS A 244 -1.67 7.79 21.71
N ASP A 245 -0.70 8.71 21.72
CA ASP A 245 0.04 9.13 22.91
C ASP A 245 -0.72 10.15 23.80
N GLU A 246 -1.88 10.65 23.39
CA GLU A 246 -2.67 11.62 24.19
C GLU A 246 -3.79 10.99 25.05
N VAL A 247 -4.04 9.69 24.93
CA VAL A 247 -5.16 9.04 25.65
C VAL A 247 -4.76 8.55 27.06
N SER A 248 -3.47 8.56 27.42
CA SER A 248 -2.99 8.08 28.72
C SER A 248 -2.96 9.12 29.86
N GLU A 249 -3.12 10.43 29.60
CA GLU A 249 -3.09 11.43 30.69
C GLU A 249 -4.47 11.90 31.19
N ALA A 250 -5.57 11.56 30.52
CA ALA A 250 -6.91 12.04 30.91
C ALA A 250 -7.63 11.17 31.97
N LYS A 251 -6.97 10.17 32.58
CA LYS A 251 -7.55 9.32 33.64
C LYS A 251 -6.98 9.53 35.06
N SER A 252 -6.17 10.57 35.25
CA SER A 252 -5.67 10.94 36.57
C SER A 252 -5.81 12.44 36.82
N SER A 253 -7.04 12.91 37.01
CA SER A 253 -7.37 14.17 37.72
C SER A 253 -8.80 14.14 38.23
#